data_AF-A0A3D3HYA9-F1
#
_entry.id   AF-A0A3D3HYA9-F1
#
_cell.length_a   1.000
_cell.length_b   1.000
_cell.length_c   1.000
_cell.angle_alpha   90.00
_cell.angle_beta   90.00
_cell.angle_gamma   90.00
#
_symmetry.space_group_name_H-M   'P 1'
#
loop_
_entity.id
_entity.type
_entity.pdbx_description
1 polymer ?
#
loop_
_entity_poly.entity_id
_entity_poly.type
_entity_poly.pdbx_seq_one_letter_code
_entity_poly.pdbx_strand_id
1 'polypeptide(L)'
;MSESLQIKKTERGLELHYFPQGPLDWLVGQLVDQDTFIIGRIFYFHKDELGKEALESLSENPEEIELPLIFPFATKEESYYKILGRRLGIKQNVYFEESVDQSIRNFRAARQVSVFKQISNLSKEDIYIGGNATTSIPKAEFKRIIKAIPTDYELKKYISARISGILSNYLEYCEDAALSYQHGIQGT
;
A
#
# COMPACT_ATOMS: atom_id res chain seq x y z
N MET A 1 -11.33 -11.37 -11.63
CA MET A 1 -10.89 -11.33 -10.22
C MET A 1 -11.34 -9.99 -9.68
N SER A 2 -12.29 -9.96 -8.74
CA SER A 2 -12.64 -8.74 -8.02
C SER A 2 -11.41 -8.28 -7.23
N GLU A 3 -11.04 -7.01 -7.34
CA GLU A 3 -10.03 -6.44 -6.45
C GLU A 3 -10.64 -6.43 -5.04
N SER A 4 -9.96 -7.07 -4.08
CA SER A 4 -10.41 -7.13 -2.68
C SER A 4 -10.42 -5.76 -1.99
N LEU A 5 -9.85 -4.74 -2.62
CA LEU A 5 -9.73 -3.39 -2.12
C LEU A 5 -10.05 -2.40 -3.23
N GLN A 6 -10.86 -1.41 -2.91
CA GLN A 6 -11.17 -0.29 -3.80
C GLN A 6 -11.12 1.01 -2.99
N ILE A 7 -10.70 2.10 -3.63
CA ILE A 7 -10.83 3.44 -3.05
C ILE A 7 -11.92 4.16 -3.83
N LYS A 8 -12.89 4.73 -3.12
CA LYS A 8 -13.98 5.50 -3.71
C LYS A 8 -13.96 6.94 -3.23
N LYS A 9 -14.29 7.86 -4.15
CA LYS A 9 -14.49 9.28 -3.85
C LYS A 9 -15.88 9.49 -3.30
N THR A 10 -15.98 10.31 -2.26
CA THR A 10 -17.23 10.80 -1.69
C THR A 10 -17.16 12.31 -1.55
N GLU A 11 -18.26 12.96 -1.17
CA GLU A 11 -18.27 14.40 -0.92
C GLU A 11 -17.31 14.81 0.21
N ARG A 12 -17.09 13.91 1.18
CA ARG A 12 -16.27 14.16 2.38
C ARG A 12 -14.79 13.83 2.17
N GLY A 13 -14.45 13.06 1.15
CA GLY A 13 -13.07 12.64 0.90
C GLY A 13 -12.98 11.31 0.17
N LEU A 14 -12.16 10.39 0.70
CA LEU A 14 -11.97 9.05 0.17
C LEU A 14 -12.36 8.00 1.20
N GLU A 15 -12.94 6.91 0.72
CA GLU A 15 -13.23 5.72 1.50
C GLU A 15 -12.48 4.51 0.93
N LEU A 16 -11.98 3.65 1.82
CA LEU A 16 -11.46 2.35 1.46
C LEU A 16 -12.58 1.31 1.62
N HIS A 17 -12.95 0.68 0.52
CA HIS A 17 -13.96 -0.37 0.44
C HIS A 17 -13.22 -1.72 0.40
N TYR A 18 -13.38 -2.51 1.45
CA TYR A 18 -12.73 -3.81 1.62
C TYR A 18 -13.72 -4.96 1.41
N PHE A 19 -13.36 -5.89 0.52
CA PHE A 19 -14.09 -7.13 0.24
C PHE A 19 -13.23 -8.31 0.71
N PRO A 20 -13.44 -8.81 1.94
CA PRO A 20 -12.74 -9.98 2.46
C PRO A 20 -12.81 -11.15 1.47
N GLN A 21 -11.69 -11.81 1.24
CA GLN A 21 -11.59 -12.98 0.37
C GLN A 21 -11.24 -14.18 1.25
N GLY A 22 -12.25 -14.81 1.83
CA GLY A 22 -12.11 -15.95 2.73
C GLY A 22 -12.80 -15.74 4.09
N PRO A 23 -12.62 -16.69 5.02
CA PRO A 23 -13.21 -16.62 6.36
C PRO A 23 -12.85 -15.32 7.09
N LEU A 24 -13.78 -14.84 7.90
CA LEU A 24 -13.62 -13.58 8.64
C LEU A 24 -12.90 -13.75 9.98
N ASP A 25 -12.54 -14.98 10.37
CA ASP A 25 -11.89 -15.30 11.65
C ASP A 25 -10.68 -14.42 11.94
N TRP A 26 -9.87 -14.12 10.92
CA TRP A 26 -8.70 -13.24 11.09
C TRP A 26 -9.10 -11.78 11.36
N LEU A 27 -10.22 -11.31 10.80
CA LEU A 27 -10.72 -9.95 10.99
C LEU A 27 -11.41 -9.83 12.36
N VAL A 28 -12.15 -10.86 12.76
CA VAL A 28 -12.68 -11.01 14.14
C VAL A 28 -11.52 -11.10 15.14
N GLY A 29 -10.44 -11.82 14.81
CA GLY A 29 -9.23 -11.85 15.64
C GLY A 29 -8.61 -10.47 15.83
N GLN A 30 -8.56 -9.65 14.77
CA GLN A 30 -8.14 -8.24 14.90
C GLN A 30 -9.08 -7.44 15.81
N LEU A 31 -10.37 -7.77 15.90
CA LEU A 31 -11.28 -7.16 16.88
C LEU A 31 -10.99 -7.53 18.33
N VAL A 32 -10.42 -8.70 18.60
CA VAL A 32 -10.17 -9.14 19.98
C VAL A 32 -8.78 -8.70 20.43
N ASP A 33 -7.77 -8.83 19.57
CA ASP A 33 -6.37 -8.77 19.98
C ASP A 33 -5.71 -7.39 19.79
N GLN A 34 -6.21 -6.57 18.87
CA GLN A 34 -5.56 -5.31 18.50
C GLN A 34 -6.58 -4.20 18.38
N ASP A 35 -6.34 -2.98 18.85
CA ASP A 35 -7.29 -1.87 18.65
C ASP A 35 -7.22 -1.26 17.23
N THR A 36 -6.84 -2.08 16.24
CA THR A 36 -6.52 -1.62 14.89
C THR A 36 -6.74 -2.74 13.87
N PHE A 37 -7.44 -2.41 12.79
CA PHE A 37 -7.49 -3.18 11.56
C PHE A 37 -6.30 -2.90 10.66
N ILE A 38 -5.61 -3.96 10.23
CA ILE A 38 -4.53 -3.87 9.25
C ILE A 38 -4.98 -4.55 7.96
N ILE A 39 -5.43 -3.72 7.02
CA ILE A 39 -6.00 -4.16 5.76
C ILE A 39 -4.93 -4.14 4.66
N GLY A 40 -4.74 -5.29 4.00
CA GLY A 40 -3.78 -5.45 2.92
C GLY A 40 -2.32 -5.18 3.31
N ARG A 41 -2.01 -5.24 4.61
CA ARG A 41 -0.71 -4.93 5.26
C ARG A 41 -0.21 -3.48 5.08
N ILE A 42 -1.07 -2.58 4.62
CA ILE A 42 -0.69 -1.21 4.28
C ILE A 42 -1.63 -0.20 4.92
N PHE A 43 -2.91 -0.52 5.00
CA PHE A 43 -3.91 0.38 5.52
C PHE A 43 -4.20 0.05 6.97
N TYR A 44 -4.11 1.05 7.84
CA TYR A 44 -4.28 0.92 9.28
C TYR A 44 -5.48 1.76 9.72
N PHE A 45 -6.46 1.14 10.38
CA PHE A 45 -7.66 1.82 10.87
C PHE A 45 -7.92 1.42 12.31
N HIS A 46 -8.32 2.35 13.16
CA HIS A 46 -8.87 2.01 14.46
C HIS A 46 -10.25 1.38 14.29
N LYS A 47 -10.71 0.60 15.28
CA LYS A 47 -11.99 -0.11 15.17
C LYS A 47 -13.19 0.82 15.12
N ASP A 48 -13.11 1.93 15.81
CA ASP A 48 -14.13 2.99 15.80
C ASP A 48 -14.23 3.70 14.43
N GLU A 49 -13.25 3.51 13.55
CA GLU A 49 -13.30 3.95 12.15
C GLU A 49 -14.08 2.95 11.26
N LEU A 50 -14.40 1.75 11.75
CA LEU A 50 -15.43 0.91 11.17
C LEU A 50 -16.79 1.36 11.71
N GLY A 51 -17.76 1.58 10.81
CA GLY A 51 -19.11 2.01 11.21
C GLY A 51 -19.69 1.08 12.28
N LYS A 52 -20.38 1.66 13.27
CA LYS A 52 -20.89 0.93 14.46
C LYS A 52 -21.68 -0.33 14.09
N GLU A 53 -22.59 -0.23 13.13
CA GLU A 53 -23.39 -1.37 12.65
C GLU A 53 -22.51 -2.48 12.08
N ALA A 54 -21.52 -2.14 11.24
CA ALA A 54 -20.60 -3.11 10.67
C ALA A 54 -19.70 -3.74 11.76
N LEU A 55 -19.31 -2.97 12.78
CA LEU A 55 -18.54 -3.46 13.91
C LEU A 55 -19.34 -4.44 14.77
N GLU A 56 -20.61 -4.15 15.05
CA GLU A 56 -21.54 -5.01 15.78
C GLU A 56 -21.80 -6.31 15.01
N SER A 57 -22.15 -6.23 13.71
CA SER A 57 -22.33 -7.41 12.85
C SER A 57 -21.07 -8.26 12.78
N LEU A 58 -19.88 -7.63 12.66
CA LEU A 58 -18.61 -8.35 12.64
C LEU A 58 -18.32 -9.09 13.95
N SER A 59 -18.81 -8.60 15.08
CA SER A 59 -18.59 -9.21 16.39
C SER A 59 -19.61 -10.30 16.72
N GLU A 60 -20.88 -10.09 16.36
CA GLU A 60 -21.99 -10.96 16.79
C GLU A 60 -22.34 -12.03 15.75
N ASN A 61 -22.36 -11.66 14.47
CA ASN A 61 -22.72 -12.57 13.39
C ASN A 61 -21.90 -12.26 12.11
N PRO A 62 -20.59 -12.61 12.11
CA PRO A 62 -19.70 -12.27 11.00
C PRO A 62 -20.18 -12.78 9.64
N GLU A 63 -20.90 -13.92 9.60
CA GLU A 63 -21.38 -14.52 8.36
C GLU A 63 -22.46 -13.68 7.66
N GLU A 64 -23.16 -12.83 8.39
CA GLU A 64 -24.23 -11.95 7.88
C GLU A 64 -23.75 -10.52 7.60
N ILE A 65 -22.44 -10.27 7.70
CA ILE A 65 -21.91 -8.91 7.53
C ILE A 65 -22.15 -8.36 6.12
N GLU A 66 -22.64 -7.12 6.05
CA GLU A 66 -22.78 -6.42 4.79
C GLU A 66 -21.40 -6.04 4.22
N LEU A 67 -21.20 -6.33 2.93
CA LEU A 67 -19.98 -6.02 2.21
C LEU A 67 -20.22 -4.92 1.16
N PRO A 68 -19.22 -4.05 0.92
CA PRO A 68 -17.88 -4.04 1.52
C PRO A 68 -17.86 -3.47 2.94
N LEU A 69 -16.80 -3.77 3.68
CA LEU A 69 -16.45 -3.01 4.87
C LEU A 69 -15.86 -1.66 4.45
N ILE A 70 -16.46 -0.58 4.93
CA ILE A 70 -16.12 0.79 4.51
C ILE A 70 -15.36 1.48 5.62
N PHE A 71 -14.18 2.00 5.29
CA PHE A 71 -13.34 2.76 6.19
C PHE A 71 -13.11 4.17 5.65
N PRO A 72 -13.30 5.24 6.45
CA PRO A 72 -12.87 6.58 6.09
C PRO A 72 -11.36 6.61 5.87
N PHE A 73 -10.91 6.97 4.67
CA PHE A 73 -9.51 6.84 4.28
C PHE A 73 -8.81 8.19 4.14
N ALA A 74 -9.46 9.16 3.51
CA ALA A 74 -8.94 10.52 3.38
C ALA A 74 -10.04 11.55 3.60
N THR A 75 -9.67 12.74 4.04
CA THR A 75 -10.56 13.89 4.13
C THR A 75 -10.24 14.85 2.99
N LYS A 76 -11.26 15.42 2.36
CA LYS A 76 -11.05 16.47 1.36
C LYS A 76 -10.68 17.79 2.06
N GLU A 77 -9.51 18.33 1.73
CA GLU A 77 -9.01 19.64 2.17
C GLU A 77 -8.63 20.44 0.91
N GLU A 78 -9.44 21.45 0.58
CA GLU A 78 -9.28 22.26 -0.64
C GLU A 78 -9.21 21.41 -1.92
N SER A 79 -8.07 21.40 -2.61
CA SER A 79 -7.81 20.61 -3.84
C SER A 79 -7.07 19.30 -3.57
N TYR A 80 -6.98 18.87 -2.31
CA TYR A 80 -6.27 17.66 -1.89
C TYR A 80 -7.16 16.73 -1.08
N TYR A 81 -6.88 15.43 -1.19
CA TYR A 81 -7.29 14.42 -0.23
C TYR A 81 -6.16 14.21 0.76
N LYS A 82 -6.38 14.57 2.02
CA LYS A 82 -5.43 14.32 3.11
C LYS A 82 -5.67 12.96 3.72
N ILE A 83 -4.62 12.17 3.70
CA ILE A 83 -4.54 10.86 4.35
C ILE A 83 -3.61 11.02 5.54
N LEU A 84 -4.11 10.67 6.72
CA LEU A 84 -3.30 10.69 7.93
C LEU A 84 -2.17 9.65 7.82
N GLY A 85 -0.95 10.03 8.18
CA GLY A 85 0.22 9.13 8.09
C GLY A 85 0.01 7.79 8.78
N ARG A 86 -0.66 7.79 9.95
CA ARG A 86 -1.01 6.57 10.69
C ARG A 86 -1.76 5.55 9.83
N ARG A 87 -2.62 5.99 8.91
CA ARG A 87 -3.42 5.12 8.03
C ARG A 87 -2.58 4.39 7.00
N LEU A 88 -1.33 4.81 6.80
CA LEU A 88 -0.34 4.20 5.91
C LEU A 88 0.86 3.63 6.66
N GLY A 89 0.84 3.66 8.00
CA GLY A 89 1.93 3.21 8.86
C GLY A 89 3.18 4.10 8.80
N ILE A 90 3.01 5.40 8.55
CA ILE A 90 4.10 6.40 8.47
C ILE A 90 3.80 7.60 9.38
N LYS A 91 4.79 8.47 9.60
CA LYS A 91 4.60 9.68 10.43
C LYS A 91 4.03 10.85 9.65
N GLN A 92 4.43 10.99 8.38
CA GLN A 92 4.07 12.08 7.50
C GLN A 92 2.64 11.90 6.98
N ASN A 93 1.87 12.98 6.90
CA ASN A 93 0.61 12.95 6.18
C ASN A 93 0.86 12.93 4.67
N VAL A 94 -0.11 12.41 3.94
CA VAL A 94 -0.07 12.37 2.48
C VAL A 94 -1.21 13.21 1.93
N TYR A 95 -0.89 14.09 1.01
CA TYR A 95 -1.83 14.95 0.31
C TYR A 95 -1.86 14.55 -1.16
N PHE A 96 -2.96 13.96 -1.59
CA PHE A 96 -3.20 13.60 -2.98
C PHE A 96 -4.06 14.65 -3.67
N GLU A 97 -3.54 15.32 -4.68
CA GLU A 97 -4.36 16.24 -5.47
C GLU A 97 -5.50 15.48 -6.17
N GLU A 98 -6.67 16.11 -6.30
CA GLU A 98 -7.91 15.46 -6.73
C GLU A 98 -7.86 14.81 -8.12
N SER A 99 -7.08 15.38 -9.05
CA SER A 99 -6.90 14.89 -10.42
C SER A 99 -5.93 13.70 -10.54
N VAL A 100 -5.15 13.43 -9.49
CA VAL A 100 -4.36 12.20 -9.44
C VAL A 100 -5.33 11.02 -9.38
N ASP A 101 -4.96 9.87 -9.93
CA ASP A 101 -5.79 8.67 -9.82
C ASP A 101 -5.71 8.11 -8.39
N GLN A 102 -6.78 7.51 -7.88
CA GLN A 102 -6.86 7.01 -6.49
C GLN A 102 -6.83 5.48 -6.44
N SER A 103 -6.17 4.82 -7.41
CA SER A 103 -5.99 3.38 -7.38
C SER A 103 -5.19 2.90 -6.17
N ILE A 104 -5.52 1.71 -5.67
CA ILE A 104 -4.73 0.97 -4.67
C ILE A 104 -3.26 0.84 -5.08
N ARG A 105 -2.96 0.80 -6.39
CA ARG A 105 -1.58 0.71 -6.92
C ARG A 105 -0.70 1.90 -6.55
N ASN A 106 -1.29 3.04 -6.22
CA ASN A 106 -0.55 4.22 -5.76
C ASN A 106 -0.06 4.08 -4.32
N PHE A 107 -0.66 3.19 -3.54
CA PHE A 107 -0.30 2.94 -2.14
C PHE A 107 0.45 1.63 -1.98
N ARG A 108 0.14 0.64 -2.85
CA ARG A 108 0.63 -0.73 -2.78
C ARG A 108 1.34 -1.14 -4.07
N ALA A 109 2.64 -1.40 -3.97
CA ALA A 109 3.44 -2.01 -5.02
C ALA A 109 3.50 -3.55 -4.87
N ALA A 110 4.38 -4.19 -5.66
CA ALA A 110 4.61 -5.63 -5.62
C ALA A 110 4.88 -6.15 -4.20
N ARG A 111 4.50 -7.40 -3.89
CA ARG A 111 4.58 -8.03 -2.54
C ARG A 111 3.96 -7.24 -1.39
N GLN A 112 2.98 -6.39 -1.65
CA GLN A 112 2.38 -5.53 -0.62
C GLN A 112 3.37 -4.52 -0.03
N VAL A 113 4.38 -4.10 -0.80
CA VAL A 113 5.27 -3.00 -0.40
C VAL A 113 4.48 -1.70 -0.38
N SER A 114 4.49 -1.02 0.78
CA SER A 114 3.91 0.33 0.91
C SER A 114 4.79 1.34 0.19
N VAL A 115 4.22 1.98 -0.85
CA VAL A 115 4.89 3.03 -1.63
C VAL A 115 5.28 4.19 -0.71
N PHE A 116 4.35 4.62 0.14
CA PHE A 116 4.58 5.74 1.04
C PHE A 116 5.55 5.44 2.17
N LYS A 117 5.67 4.17 2.59
CA LYS A 117 6.74 3.78 3.53
C LYS A 117 8.12 4.00 2.93
N GLN A 118 8.31 3.67 1.64
CA GLN A 118 9.58 3.92 0.94
C GLN A 118 9.90 5.41 0.87
N ILE A 119 8.92 6.25 0.54
CA ILE A 119 9.09 7.71 0.48
C ILE A 119 9.37 8.28 1.89
N SER A 120 8.61 7.86 2.89
CA SER A 120 8.73 8.34 4.29
C SER A 120 10.08 8.03 4.94
N ASN A 121 10.77 6.98 4.48
CA ASN A 121 12.11 6.66 4.98
C ASN A 121 13.16 7.67 4.49
N LEU A 122 12.86 8.43 3.45
CA LEU A 122 13.76 9.38 2.80
C LEU A 122 13.35 10.84 3.04
N SER A 123 12.10 11.09 3.46
CA SER A 123 11.58 12.43 3.75
C SER A 123 11.10 12.55 5.20
N LYS A 124 11.32 13.71 5.81
CA LYS A 124 10.78 14.03 7.14
C LYS A 124 9.51 14.89 7.07
N GLU A 125 9.17 15.43 5.91
CA GLU A 125 8.06 16.36 5.69
C GLU A 125 6.83 15.66 5.13
N ASP A 126 5.66 16.29 5.28
CA ASP A 126 4.41 15.83 4.67
C ASP A 126 4.55 15.69 3.15
N ILE A 127 3.90 14.66 2.59
CA ILE A 127 4.12 14.22 1.22
C ILE A 127 2.98 14.74 0.34
N TYR A 128 3.30 15.66 -0.58
CA TYR A 128 2.35 16.19 -1.54
C TYR A 128 2.53 15.53 -2.90
N ILE A 129 1.44 15.00 -3.47
CA ILE A 129 1.42 14.38 -4.80
C ILE A 129 0.52 15.21 -5.73
N GLY A 130 1.12 15.82 -6.75
CA GLY A 130 0.43 16.67 -7.72
C GLY A 130 0.01 18.05 -7.18
N GLY A 131 -0.74 18.80 -7.98
CA GLY A 131 -1.13 20.17 -7.67
C GLY A 131 0.05 21.14 -7.63
N ASN A 132 -0.12 22.25 -6.92
CA ASN A 132 0.76 23.43 -7.01
C ASN A 132 1.54 23.71 -5.72
N ALA A 133 1.49 22.82 -4.71
CA ALA A 133 2.31 22.98 -3.52
C ALA A 133 3.81 23.01 -3.88
N THR A 134 4.59 23.89 -3.25
CA THR A 134 5.99 24.17 -3.61
C THR A 134 6.88 22.93 -3.59
N THR A 135 6.63 22.01 -2.65
CA THR A 135 7.38 20.75 -2.50
C THR A 135 6.62 19.55 -3.06
N SER A 136 5.62 19.77 -3.92
CA SER A 136 4.83 18.68 -4.49
C SER A 136 5.62 17.83 -5.47
N ILE A 137 5.49 16.52 -5.32
CA ILE A 137 5.96 15.54 -6.29
C ILE A 137 5.00 15.55 -7.48
N PRO A 138 5.44 15.92 -8.70
CA PRO A 138 4.58 15.92 -9.86
C PRO A 138 4.00 14.53 -10.14
N LYS A 139 2.76 14.46 -10.65
CA LYS A 139 2.06 13.19 -10.95
C LYS A 139 2.90 12.25 -11.83
N ALA A 140 3.65 12.79 -12.79
CA ALA A 140 4.52 12.00 -13.66
C ALA A 140 5.70 11.38 -12.88
N GLU A 141 6.34 12.15 -12.01
CA GLU A 141 7.44 11.68 -11.18
C GLU A 141 6.98 10.69 -10.12
N PHE A 142 5.79 10.89 -9.52
CA PHE A 142 5.21 9.90 -8.61
C PHE A 142 4.98 8.55 -9.30
N LYS A 143 4.49 8.54 -10.54
CA LYS A 143 4.38 7.31 -11.34
C LYS A 143 5.75 6.66 -11.61
N ARG A 144 6.80 7.45 -11.81
CA ARG A 144 8.18 6.94 -11.97
C ARG A 144 8.69 6.32 -10.68
N ILE A 145 8.40 6.93 -9.52
CA ILE A 145 8.75 6.37 -8.20
C ILE A 145 8.08 5.01 -8.01
N ILE A 146 6.78 4.89 -8.29
CA ILE A 146 6.07 3.61 -8.18
C ILE A 146 6.72 2.55 -9.08
N LYS A 147 7.06 2.90 -10.32
CA LYS A 147 7.72 1.99 -11.27
C LYS A 147 9.15 1.61 -10.87
N ALA A 148 9.84 2.45 -10.09
CA ALA A 148 11.18 2.18 -9.61
C ALA A 148 11.20 1.15 -8.46
N ILE A 149 10.05 0.84 -7.84
CA ILE A 149 9.96 -0.20 -6.82
C ILE A 149 10.10 -1.57 -7.51
N PRO A 150 11.13 -2.38 -7.17
CA PRO A 150 11.37 -3.64 -7.84
C PRO A 150 10.19 -4.61 -7.76
N THR A 151 9.92 -5.28 -8.86
CA THR A 151 8.99 -6.41 -8.93
C THR A 151 9.54 -7.64 -8.22
N ASP A 152 8.68 -8.62 -7.94
CA ASP A 152 9.07 -9.93 -7.38
C ASP A 152 10.15 -10.61 -8.21
N TYR A 153 10.05 -10.51 -9.53
CA TYR A 153 10.98 -11.10 -10.47
C TYR A 153 12.37 -10.43 -10.36
N GLU A 154 12.40 -9.10 -10.41
CA GLU A 154 13.65 -8.33 -10.27
C GLU A 154 14.31 -8.53 -8.91
N LEU A 155 13.51 -8.57 -7.83
CA LEU A 155 14.01 -8.81 -6.48
C LEU A 155 14.58 -10.23 -6.34
N LYS A 156 13.89 -11.26 -6.85
CA LYS A 156 14.41 -12.63 -6.86
C LYS A 156 15.75 -12.70 -7.59
N LYS A 157 15.84 -12.06 -8.75
CA LYS A 157 17.05 -12.01 -9.57
C LYS A 157 18.21 -11.32 -8.86
N TYR A 158 17.94 -10.19 -8.20
CA TYR A 158 18.92 -9.49 -7.38
C TYR A 158 19.43 -10.36 -6.22
N ILE A 159 18.52 -11.03 -5.49
CA ILE A 159 18.89 -11.92 -4.39
C ILE A 159 19.74 -13.09 -4.91
N SER A 160 19.33 -13.74 -6.00
CA SER A 160 20.08 -14.84 -6.60
C SER A 160 21.47 -14.40 -7.05
N ALA A 161 21.59 -13.24 -7.72
CA ALA A 161 22.89 -12.70 -8.13
C ALA A 161 23.79 -12.41 -6.92
N ARG A 162 23.23 -11.83 -5.85
CA ARG A 162 23.98 -11.54 -4.62
C ARG A 162 24.45 -12.81 -3.91
N ILE A 163 23.62 -13.84 -3.84
CA ILE A 163 23.99 -15.13 -3.24
C ILE A 163 25.02 -15.85 -4.12
N SER A 164 24.83 -15.87 -5.44
CA SER A 164 25.78 -16.50 -6.38
C SER A 164 27.17 -15.88 -6.26
N GLY A 165 27.28 -14.55 -6.19
CA GLY A 165 28.57 -13.87 -5.97
C GLY A 165 29.23 -14.15 -4.61
N ILE A 166 28.47 -14.55 -3.59
CA ILE A 166 29.03 -15.02 -2.32
C ILE A 166 29.52 -16.46 -2.47
N LEU A 167 28.69 -17.33 -3.07
CA LEU A 167 28.94 -18.76 -3.22
C LEU A 167 30.05 -19.09 -4.23
N SER A 168 30.31 -18.23 -5.22
CA SER A 168 31.38 -18.42 -6.21
C SER A 168 32.77 -18.49 -5.59
N ASN A 169 32.94 -18.05 -4.34
CA ASN A 169 34.18 -18.21 -3.58
C ASN A 169 34.34 -19.58 -2.91
N TYR A 170 33.28 -20.40 -2.89
CA TYR A 170 33.20 -21.65 -2.13
C TYR A 170 32.77 -22.85 -2.97
N LEU A 171 32.04 -22.65 -4.07
CA LEU A 171 31.48 -23.69 -4.92
C LEU A 171 32.01 -23.53 -6.36
N GLU A 172 32.52 -24.61 -6.95
CA GLU A 172 33.08 -24.61 -8.32
C GLU A 172 32.01 -24.45 -9.41
N TYR A 173 30.76 -24.80 -9.11
CA TYR A 173 29.62 -24.68 -10.04
C TYR A 173 28.51 -23.82 -9.42
N CYS A 174 28.63 -22.51 -9.58
CA CYS A 174 27.51 -21.58 -9.39
C CYS A 174 27.06 -21.06 -10.75
N GLU A 175 25.77 -21.22 -11.08
CA GLU A 175 25.19 -20.53 -12.23
C GLU A 175 25.39 -19.02 -12.06
N ASP A 176 25.93 -18.38 -13.10
CA ASP A 176 26.28 -16.97 -13.09
C ASP A 176 25.02 -16.11 -13.23
N ALA A 177 24.29 -15.99 -12.13
CA ALA A 177 23.07 -15.20 -12.04
C ALA A 177 23.32 -13.69 -12.23
N ALA A 178 24.59 -13.23 -12.17
CA ALA A 178 24.95 -11.83 -12.37
C ALA A 178 24.76 -11.37 -13.82
N LEU A 179 25.10 -12.20 -14.81
CA LEU A 179 24.92 -11.91 -16.23
C LEU A 179 23.44 -11.73 -16.61
N SER A 180 22.55 -12.46 -15.92
CA SER A 180 21.12 -12.30 -16.14
C SER A 180 20.64 -10.91 -15.71
N TYR A 181 21.10 -10.37 -14.57
CA TYR A 181 20.56 -9.12 -13.99
C TYR A 181 20.80 -7.90 -14.88
N GLN A 182 22.01 -7.74 -15.45
CA GLN A 182 22.37 -6.60 -16.29
C GLN A 182 21.52 -6.49 -17.57
N HIS A 183 21.15 -7.62 -18.18
CA HIS A 183 20.32 -7.62 -19.40
C HIS A 183 18.84 -7.26 -19.16
N GLY A 184 18.35 -7.37 -17.91
CA GLY A 184 16.94 -7.08 -17.59
C GLY A 184 16.63 -5.58 -17.43
N ILE A 185 17.64 -4.74 -17.18
CA ILE A 185 17.47 -3.31 -16.92
C ILE A 185 17.49 -2.48 -18.22
N GLN A 186 18.03 -3.05 -19.31
CA GLN A 186 18.13 -2.37 -20.61
C GLN A 186 16.95 -2.66 -21.56
N GLY A 187 15.96 -3.45 -21.13
CA GLY A 187 14.91 -4.00 -21.99
C GLY A 187 13.46 -3.70 -21.60
N THR A 188 13.18 -2.62 -20.87
CA THR A 188 11.81 -2.18 -20.53
C THR A 188 11.59 -0.70 -20.74
#